data_AF-A0A3A4V9F6-F1
#
_entry.id   AF-A0A3A4V9F6-F1
#
_cell.length_a   1.000
_cell.length_b   1.000
_cell.length_c   1.000
_cell.angle_alpha   90.00
_cell.angle_beta   90.00
_cell.angle_gamma   90.00
#
_symmetry.space_group_name_H-M   'P 1'
#
loop_
_entity.id
_entity.type
_entity.pdbx_description
1 polymer ?
#
loop_
_entity_poly.entity_id
_entity_poly.type
_entity_poly.pdbx_seq_one_letter_code
_entity_poly.pdbx_strand_id
1 'polypeptide(L)'
;MRMTIPTGTLKFVLGWTAVFLFRLIPFRPPNFEPMLATVMPFSKRYGLLGSFSFGFFGIVLFDSITSGWGIWTAVTAVCYGGLGVAAHLFFKHREASVKNFLLFGIPGTLAYDAITMTIGPLFNSQLWGAALIGQIPFTLMHLLGTAVFATLLSPALYRWVVQNEVLEISFFRKGYTISS
;
A
#
# COMPACT_ATOMS: atom_id res chain seq x y z
N MET A 1 -10.09 6.26 31.96
CA MET A 1 -10.36 6.64 30.55
C MET A 1 -10.41 5.35 29.72
N ARG A 2 -11.60 4.86 29.32
CA ARG A 2 -11.71 3.65 28.49
C ARG A 2 -11.61 4.07 27.02
N MET A 3 -10.45 3.83 26.40
CA MET A 3 -10.31 3.98 24.95
C MET A 3 -10.88 2.73 24.28
N THR A 4 -12.11 2.81 23.79
CA THR A 4 -12.68 1.81 22.87
C THR A 4 -12.25 2.17 21.45
N ILE A 5 -11.24 1.48 20.92
CA ILE A 5 -10.81 1.63 19.52
C ILE A 5 -11.73 0.73 18.68
N PRO A 6 -12.50 1.27 17.70
CA PRO A 6 -13.24 0.45 16.76
C PRO A 6 -12.27 -0.50 16.04
N THR A 7 -12.60 -1.78 15.92
CA THR A 7 -11.76 -2.80 15.28
C THR A 7 -11.28 -2.38 13.88
N GLY A 8 -12.10 -1.61 13.14
CA GLY A 8 -11.72 -1.04 11.86
C GLY A 8 -10.58 -0.03 11.96
N THR A 9 -10.68 0.98 12.83
CA THR A 9 -9.61 1.99 13.00
C THR A 9 -8.30 1.34 13.43
N LEU A 10 -8.36 0.34 14.33
CA LEU A 10 -7.17 -0.40 14.74
C LEU A 10 -6.52 -1.15 13.57
N LYS A 11 -7.30 -1.87 12.77
CA LYS A 11 -6.78 -2.58 11.58
C LYS A 11 -6.21 -1.61 10.53
N PHE A 12 -6.83 -0.45 10.36
CA PHE A 12 -6.31 0.59 9.48
C PHE A 12 -4.91 1.03 9.93
N VAL A 13 -4.78 1.43 11.19
CA VAL A 13 -3.52 1.90 11.77
C VAL A 13 -2.46 0.81 11.75
N LEU A 14 -2.82 -0.44 12.09
CA LEU A 14 -1.88 -1.57 12.05
C LEU A 14 -1.38 -1.85 10.63
N GLY A 15 -2.28 -1.89 9.64
CA GLY A 15 -1.89 -2.10 8.24
C GLY A 15 -1.02 -0.96 7.71
N TRP A 16 -1.40 0.29 8.02
CA TRP A 16 -0.63 1.46 7.62
C TRP A 16 0.76 1.45 8.26
N THR A 17 0.84 1.18 9.56
CA THR A 17 2.11 1.11 10.30
C THR A 17 2.98 -0.04 9.80
N ALA A 18 2.42 -1.21 9.52
CA ALA A 18 3.16 -2.34 8.98
C ALA A 18 3.78 -2.02 7.62
N VAL A 19 3.01 -1.41 6.71
CA VAL A 19 3.52 -0.95 5.41
C VAL A 19 4.61 0.11 5.61
N PHE A 20 4.37 1.09 6.48
CA PHE A 20 5.32 2.15 6.77
C PHE A 20 6.65 1.61 7.31
N LEU A 21 6.61 0.71 8.29
CA LEU A 21 7.80 0.06 8.84
C LEU A 21 8.51 -0.81 7.80
N PHE A 22 7.77 -1.53 6.96
CA PHE A 22 8.37 -2.30 5.86
C PHE A 22 9.16 -1.39 4.91
N ARG A 23 8.65 -0.18 4.62
CA ARG A 23 9.33 0.77 3.75
C ARG A 23 10.64 1.29 4.33
N LEU A 24 10.76 1.34 5.66
CA LEU A 24 11.98 1.75 6.36
C LEU A 24 13.10 0.69 6.35
N ILE A 25 12.82 -0.52 5.85
CA ILE A 25 13.85 -1.56 5.69
C ILE A 25 14.88 -1.10 4.65
N PRO A 26 16.17 -1.01 5.00
CA PRO A 26 17.21 -0.58 4.06
C PRO A 26 17.48 -1.66 3.00
N PHE A 27 18.07 -1.24 1.87
CA PHE A 27 18.48 -2.12 0.75
C PHE A 27 17.37 -2.93 0.07
N ARG A 28 16.10 -2.52 0.23
CA ARG A 28 15.00 -3.08 -0.55
C ARG A 28 15.05 -2.60 -2.00
N PRO A 29 14.64 -3.42 -2.99
CA PRO A 29 14.45 -2.93 -4.34
C PRO A 29 13.44 -1.76 -4.37
N PRO A 30 13.65 -0.75 -5.23
CA PRO A 30 12.76 0.39 -5.33
C PRO A 30 11.32 -0.06 -5.60
N ASN A 31 10.37 0.49 -4.84
CA ASN A 31 8.93 0.20 -4.93
C ASN A 31 8.53 -1.29 -4.86
N PHE A 32 9.42 -2.18 -4.42
CA PHE A 32 9.05 -3.54 -4.03
C PHE A 32 8.54 -3.50 -2.59
N GLU A 33 7.26 -3.17 -2.43
CA GLU A 33 6.66 -2.91 -1.12
C GLU A 33 5.17 -3.24 -1.06
N PRO A 34 4.62 -3.54 0.13
CA PRO A 34 3.23 -3.96 0.30
C PRO A 34 2.22 -2.80 0.20
N MET A 35 2.60 -1.59 -0.24
CA MET A 35 1.74 -0.41 -0.27
C MET A 35 0.49 -0.62 -1.12
N LEU A 36 0.67 -0.89 -2.41
CA LEU A 36 -0.46 -1.12 -3.33
C LEU A 36 -1.24 -2.38 -2.94
N ALA A 37 -0.54 -3.44 -2.52
CA ALA A 37 -1.16 -4.68 -2.09
C ALA A 37 -2.04 -4.54 -0.83
N THR A 38 -1.73 -3.58 0.03
CA THR A 38 -2.52 -3.26 1.22
C THR A 38 -3.66 -2.32 0.89
N VAL A 39 -3.41 -1.29 0.05
CA VAL A 39 -4.44 -0.30 -0.28
C VAL A 39 -5.61 -0.93 -1.04
N MET A 40 -5.38 -1.91 -1.91
CA MET A 40 -6.44 -2.59 -2.67
C MET A 40 -7.54 -3.18 -1.77
N PRO A 41 -7.26 -4.11 -0.83
CA PRO A 41 -8.27 -4.65 0.07
C PRO A 41 -8.78 -3.62 1.09
N PHE A 42 -7.92 -2.71 1.57
CA PHE A 42 -8.32 -1.66 2.51
C PHE A 42 -9.33 -0.71 1.88
N SER A 43 -9.20 -0.44 0.59
CA SER A 43 -10.05 0.52 -0.11
C SER A 43 -11.53 0.15 -0.08
N LYS A 44 -11.84 -1.16 -0.07
CA LYS A 44 -13.23 -1.63 0.10
C LYS A 44 -13.86 -1.23 1.42
N ARG A 45 -13.08 -1.21 2.51
CA ARG A 45 -13.58 -0.97 3.87
C ARG A 45 -13.55 0.51 4.25
N TYR A 46 -12.50 1.23 3.89
CA TYR A 46 -12.22 2.57 4.43
C TYR A 46 -12.59 3.73 3.49
N GLY A 47 -13.24 3.44 2.36
CA GLY A 47 -13.78 4.48 1.47
C GLY A 47 -12.71 5.29 0.74
N LEU A 48 -13.15 6.34 0.04
CA LEU A 48 -12.28 7.23 -0.73
C LEU A 48 -11.19 7.91 0.13
N LEU A 49 -11.61 8.59 1.20
CA LEU A 49 -10.69 9.37 2.04
C LEU A 49 -9.69 8.48 2.78
N GLY A 50 -10.12 7.33 3.30
CA GLY A 50 -9.23 6.38 3.95
C GLY A 50 -8.20 5.81 2.99
N SER A 51 -8.61 5.46 1.76
CA SER A 51 -7.70 4.94 0.73
C SER A 51 -6.71 5.99 0.24
N PHE A 52 -7.17 7.22 -0.01
CA PHE A 52 -6.31 8.34 -0.37
C PHE A 52 -5.27 8.61 0.72
N SER A 53 -5.74 8.76 1.95
CA SER A 53 -4.89 9.08 3.11
C SER A 53 -3.84 7.99 3.35
N PHE A 54 -4.21 6.71 3.17
CA PHE A 54 -3.29 5.59 3.32
C PHE A 54 -2.07 5.73 2.41
N GLY A 55 -2.30 5.94 1.10
CA GLY A 55 -1.24 6.12 0.12
C GLY A 55 -0.49 7.45 0.28
N PHE A 56 -1.23 8.55 0.40
CA PHE A 56 -0.67 9.90 0.46
C PHE A 56 0.25 10.10 1.68
N PHE A 57 -0.25 9.85 2.89
CA PHE A 57 0.56 10.01 4.10
C PHE A 57 1.63 8.93 4.22
N GLY A 58 1.39 7.75 3.63
CA GLY A 58 2.41 6.70 3.53
C GLY A 58 3.69 7.17 2.83
N ILE A 59 3.57 8.08 1.87
CA ILE A 59 4.70 8.71 1.19
C ILE A 59 5.22 9.92 1.95
N VAL A 60 4.34 10.89 2.27
CA VAL A 60 4.75 12.16 2.89
C VAL A 60 5.55 11.91 4.17
N LEU A 61 5.09 10.99 5.02
CA LEU A 61 5.76 10.67 6.27
C LEU A 61 7.04 9.85 6.04
N PHE A 62 7.05 8.94 5.06
CA PHE A 62 8.23 8.13 4.78
C PHE A 62 9.39 9.01 4.28
N ASP A 63 9.11 9.88 3.32
CA ASP A 63 10.09 10.82 2.78
C ASP A 63 10.55 11.81 3.85
N SER A 64 9.67 12.26 4.76
CA SER A 64 10.06 13.15 5.86
C SER A 64 11.16 12.60 6.77
N ILE A 65 11.26 11.26 6.88
CA ILE A 65 12.25 10.57 7.72
C ILE A 65 13.50 10.19 6.92
N THR A 66 13.36 9.98 5.61
CA THR A 66 14.42 9.36 4.80
C THR A 66 15.15 10.36 3.90
N SER A 67 14.46 10.88 2.89
CA SER A 67 15.05 11.72 1.83
C SER A 67 14.76 13.21 1.96
N GLY A 68 13.88 13.60 2.89
CA GLY A 68 13.32 14.94 2.97
C GLY A 68 12.21 15.19 1.95
N TRP A 69 11.66 16.41 1.96
CA TRP A 69 10.57 16.82 1.07
C TRP A 69 11.09 17.43 -0.23
N GLY A 70 10.50 17.03 -1.36
CA GLY A 70 10.79 17.62 -2.65
C GLY A 70 9.73 17.32 -3.70
N ILE A 71 10.04 17.62 -4.96
CA ILE A 71 9.13 17.33 -6.08
C ILE A 71 8.80 15.84 -6.18
N TRP A 72 9.77 14.98 -5.82
CA TRP A 72 9.58 13.55 -5.74
C TRP A 72 8.46 13.20 -4.76
N THR A 73 8.53 13.71 -3.53
CA THR A 73 7.49 13.51 -2.51
C THR A 73 6.13 14.02 -2.98
N ALA A 74 6.08 15.20 -3.60
CA ALA A 74 4.83 15.79 -4.05
C ALA A 74 4.13 14.93 -5.11
N VAL A 75 4.87 14.54 -6.16
CA VAL A 75 4.32 13.73 -7.26
C VAL A 75 3.96 12.33 -6.76
N THR A 76 4.87 11.66 -6.05
CA THR A 76 4.65 10.28 -5.58
C THR A 76 3.53 10.18 -4.55
N ALA A 77 3.39 11.14 -3.63
CA ALA A 77 2.30 11.16 -2.65
C ALA A 77 0.93 11.32 -3.32
N VAL A 78 0.83 12.22 -4.30
CA VAL A 78 -0.41 12.41 -5.08
C VAL A 78 -0.71 11.17 -5.92
N CYS A 79 0.29 10.55 -6.55
CA CYS A 79 0.11 9.32 -7.30
C CYS A 79 -0.37 8.16 -6.42
N TYR A 80 0.24 7.93 -5.25
CA TYR A 80 -0.21 6.88 -4.34
C TYR A 80 -1.57 7.18 -3.71
N GLY A 81 -1.85 8.43 -3.35
CA GLY A 81 -3.18 8.84 -2.90
C GLY A 81 -4.24 8.62 -3.99
N GLY A 82 -3.93 9.00 -5.22
CA GLY A 82 -4.75 8.77 -6.41
C GLY A 82 -4.98 7.29 -6.70
N LEU A 83 -3.95 6.45 -6.56
CA LEU A 83 -4.09 4.99 -6.65
C LEU A 83 -5.03 4.45 -5.56
N GLY A 84 -4.98 5.00 -4.35
CA GLY A 84 -5.94 4.67 -3.29
C GLY A 84 -7.39 4.99 -3.69
N VAL A 85 -7.62 6.18 -4.25
CA VAL A 85 -8.93 6.59 -4.77
C VAL A 85 -9.38 5.67 -5.89
N ALA A 86 -8.51 5.42 -6.88
CA ALA A 86 -8.80 4.53 -8.00
C ALA A 86 -9.09 3.10 -7.53
N ALA A 87 -8.39 2.61 -6.52
CA ALA A 87 -8.63 1.31 -5.92
C ALA A 87 -10.03 1.24 -5.32
N HIS A 88 -10.44 2.24 -4.55
CA HIS A 88 -11.79 2.28 -4.00
C HIS A 88 -12.85 2.25 -5.10
N LEU A 89 -12.70 3.10 -6.13
CA LEU A 89 -13.63 3.17 -7.25
C LEU A 89 -13.69 1.87 -8.06
N PHE A 90 -12.56 1.17 -8.20
CA PHE A 90 -12.49 -0.11 -8.89
C PHE A 90 -13.12 -1.25 -8.06
N PHE A 91 -12.79 -1.35 -6.77
CA PHE A 91 -13.19 -2.47 -5.94
C PHE A 91 -14.56 -2.31 -5.26
N LYS A 92 -15.14 -1.09 -5.18
CA LYS A 92 -16.45 -0.87 -4.51
C LYS A 92 -17.59 -1.76 -5.04
N HIS A 93 -17.53 -2.16 -6.31
CA HIS A 93 -18.54 -3.03 -6.95
C HIS A 93 -17.93 -4.29 -7.57
N ARG A 94 -16.69 -4.64 -7.21
CA ARG A 94 -15.99 -5.82 -7.74
C ARG A 94 -15.58 -6.75 -6.61
N GLU A 95 -15.50 -8.04 -6.90
CA GLU A 95 -15.01 -9.01 -5.93
C GLU A 95 -13.53 -8.75 -5.60
N ALA A 96 -13.15 -9.01 -4.35
CA ALA A 96 -11.77 -8.92 -3.91
C ALA A 96 -11.08 -10.27 -4.15
N SER A 97 -10.78 -10.54 -5.42
CA SER A 97 -10.14 -11.76 -5.89
C SER A 97 -8.74 -11.47 -6.43
N VAL A 98 -7.87 -12.49 -6.45
CA VAL A 98 -6.52 -12.39 -7.03
C VAL A 98 -6.57 -11.82 -8.45
N LYS A 99 -7.53 -12.27 -9.28
CA LYS A 99 -7.73 -11.76 -10.63
C LYS A 99 -7.96 -10.25 -10.64
N ASN A 100 -8.87 -9.75 -9.78
CA ASN A 100 -9.16 -8.32 -9.73
C ASN A 100 -8.02 -7.50 -9.10
N PHE A 101 -7.28 -8.07 -8.14
CA PHE A 101 -6.07 -7.45 -7.60
C PHE A 101 -4.99 -7.28 -8.66
N LEU A 102 -4.77 -8.29 -9.51
CA LEU A 102 -3.83 -8.18 -10.62
C LEU A 102 -4.34 -7.22 -11.71
N LEU A 103 -5.64 -7.29 -12.04
CA LEU A 103 -6.27 -6.44 -13.06
C LEU A 103 -6.23 -4.95 -12.68
N PHE A 104 -6.23 -4.63 -11.38
CA PHE A 104 -6.00 -3.27 -10.91
C PHE A 104 -4.50 -2.97 -10.74
N GLY A 105 -3.78 -3.86 -10.07
CA GLY A 105 -2.41 -3.65 -9.65
C GLY A 105 -1.44 -3.44 -10.81
N ILE A 106 -1.52 -4.26 -11.86
CA ILE A 106 -0.60 -4.18 -13.01
C ILE A 106 -0.79 -2.85 -13.76
N PRO A 107 -1.99 -2.46 -14.23
CA PRO A 107 -2.17 -1.16 -14.86
C PRO A 107 -1.88 0.01 -13.93
N GLY A 108 -2.23 -0.10 -12.64
CA GLY A 108 -1.93 0.93 -11.64
C GLY A 108 -0.42 1.15 -11.46
N THR A 109 0.37 0.07 -11.45
CA THR A 109 1.83 0.13 -11.39
C THR A 109 2.41 0.80 -12.62
N LEU A 110 1.96 0.40 -13.81
CA LEU A 110 2.39 1.01 -15.08
C LEU A 110 2.06 2.51 -15.13
N ALA A 111 0.86 2.89 -14.72
CA ALA A 111 0.43 4.29 -14.70
C ALA A 111 1.26 5.12 -13.70
N TYR A 112 1.48 4.59 -12.49
CA TYR A 112 2.32 5.22 -11.48
C TYR A 112 3.74 5.46 -12.03
N ASP A 113 4.35 4.40 -12.55
CA ASP A 113 5.71 4.44 -13.07
C ASP A 113 5.84 5.42 -14.25
N ALA A 114 4.89 5.41 -15.18
CA ALA A 114 4.87 6.33 -16.31
C ALA A 114 4.80 7.79 -15.85
N ILE A 115 3.99 8.10 -14.82
CA ILE A 115 3.90 9.45 -14.26
C ILE A 115 5.21 9.81 -13.54
N THR A 116 5.74 8.93 -12.69
CA THR A 116 6.97 9.23 -11.93
C THR A 116 8.21 9.32 -12.81
N MET A 117 8.25 8.61 -13.94
CA MET A 117 9.32 8.73 -14.94
C MET A 117 9.43 10.18 -15.43
N THR A 118 8.31 10.91 -15.53
CA THR A 118 8.30 12.31 -16.01
C THR A 118 9.05 13.27 -15.07
N ILE A 119 9.28 12.89 -13.81
CA ILE A 119 9.96 13.77 -12.84
C ILE A 119 11.36 14.14 -13.34
N GLY A 120 12.12 13.16 -13.84
CA GLY A 120 13.46 13.37 -14.38
C GLY A 120 13.48 14.38 -15.54
N PRO A 121 12.74 14.12 -16.64
CA PRO A 121 12.70 15.02 -17.78
C PRO A 121 12.11 16.40 -17.48
N LEU A 122 11.04 16.48 -16.68
CA LEU A 122 10.36 17.76 -16.43
C LEU A 122 11.09 18.65 -15.43
N PHE A 123 11.76 18.07 -14.43
CA PHE A 123 12.32 18.84 -13.31
C PHE A 123 13.85 18.75 -13.19
N ASN A 124 14.49 17.77 -13.82
CA ASN A 124 15.94 17.55 -13.73
C ASN A 124 16.65 17.59 -15.09
N SER A 125 15.97 18.08 -16.13
CA SER A 125 16.51 18.17 -17.51
C SER A 125 17.05 16.85 -18.07
N GLN A 126 16.59 15.71 -17.54
CA GLN A 126 17.00 14.39 -18.02
C GLN A 126 16.42 14.14 -19.42
N LEU A 127 17.22 13.56 -20.32
CA LEU A 127 16.71 13.16 -21.62
C LEU A 127 15.61 12.10 -21.48
N TRP A 128 14.49 12.28 -22.19
CA TRP A 128 13.36 11.34 -22.19
C TRP A 128 13.77 9.90 -22.51
N GLY A 129 14.66 9.71 -23.49
CA GLY A 129 15.17 8.38 -23.85
C GLY A 129 15.96 7.72 -22.72
N ALA A 130 16.78 8.49 -22.00
CA ALA A 130 17.55 7.98 -20.86
C ALA A 130 16.62 7.64 -19.68
N ALA A 131 15.62 8.49 -19.41
CA ALA A 131 14.61 8.23 -18.39
C ALA A 131 13.83 6.93 -18.70
N LEU A 132 13.40 6.75 -19.96
CA LEU A 132 12.67 5.55 -20.39
C LEU A 132 13.52 4.27 -20.26
N ILE A 133 14.78 4.31 -20.69
CA ILE A 133 15.69 3.16 -20.58
C ILE A 133 15.90 2.77 -19.11
N GLY A 134 16.08 3.74 -18.21
CA GLY A 134 16.19 3.48 -16.77
C GLY A 134 14.86 3.00 -16.15
N GLN A 135 13.73 3.45 -16.69
CA GLN A 135 12.39 3.07 -16.21
C GLN A 135 12.05 1.61 -16.51
N ILE A 136 12.52 1.03 -17.63
CA ILE A 136 12.20 -0.37 -17.98
C ILE A 136 12.58 -1.37 -16.88
N PRO A 137 13.86 -1.47 -16.43
CA PRO A 137 14.22 -2.42 -15.38
C PRO A 137 13.54 -2.10 -14.04
N PHE A 138 13.34 -0.81 -13.73
CA PHE A 138 12.61 -0.38 -12.55
C PHE A 138 11.15 -0.89 -12.56
N THR A 139 10.45 -0.70 -13.67
CA THR A 139 9.05 -1.11 -13.83
C THR A 139 8.90 -2.62 -13.83
N LEU A 140 9.84 -3.38 -14.40
CA LEU A 140 9.83 -4.83 -14.31
C LEU A 140 9.89 -5.32 -12.84
N MET A 141 10.78 -4.71 -12.04
CA MET A 141 10.87 -5.04 -10.61
C MET A 141 9.60 -4.64 -9.84
N HIS A 142 9.04 -3.47 -10.15
CA HIS A 142 7.81 -2.99 -9.52
C HIS A 142 6.61 -3.89 -9.87
N LEU A 143 6.49 -4.29 -11.14
CA LEU A 143 5.46 -5.24 -11.60
C LEU A 143 5.61 -6.62 -10.95
N LEU A 144 6.84 -7.12 -10.80
CA LEU A 144 7.08 -8.37 -10.09
C LEU A 144 6.61 -8.28 -8.63
N GLY A 145 6.97 -7.20 -7.93
CA GLY A 145 6.49 -6.95 -6.56
C GLY A 145 4.97 -6.88 -6.49
N THR A 146 4.35 -6.11 -7.39
CA THR A 146 2.89 -6.02 -7.50
C THR A 146 2.26 -7.39 -7.73
N ALA A 147 2.78 -8.21 -8.64
CA ALA A 147 2.23 -9.53 -8.92
C ALA A 147 2.34 -10.46 -7.70
N VAL A 148 3.51 -10.50 -7.04
CA VAL A 148 3.74 -11.32 -5.85
C VAL A 148 2.84 -10.89 -4.70
N PHE A 149 2.78 -9.60 -4.38
CA PHE A 149 1.97 -9.13 -3.26
C PHE A 149 0.46 -9.16 -3.57
N ALA A 150 0.03 -8.90 -4.80
CA ALA A 150 -1.38 -8.99 -5.19
C ALA A 150 -1.92 -10.43 -5.15
N THR A 151 -1.05 -11.42 -5.43
CA THR A 151 -1.43 -12.84 -5.41
C THR A 151 -1.38 -13.42 -4.01
N LEU A 152 -0.37 -13.08 -3.21
CA LEU A 152 -0.15 -13.70 -1.89
C LEU A 152 -0.72 -12.86 -0.74
N LEU A 153 -0.44 -11.56 -0.73
CA LEU A 153 -0.70 -10.70 0.42
C LEU A 153 -2.10 -10.07 0.38
N SER A 154 -2.54 -9.53 -0.77
CA SER A 154 -3.84 -8.86 -0.87
C SER A 154 -5.04 -9.75 -0.49
N PRO A 155 -5.11 -11.05 -0.87
CA PRO A 155 -6.18 -11.93 -0.42
C PRO A 155 -6.16 -12.17 1.10
N ALA A 156 -4.98 -12.33 1.70
CA ALA A 156 -4.84 -12.51 3.14
C ALA A 156 -5.29 -11.26 3.90
N LEU A 157 -4.86 -10.07 3.44
CA LEU A 157 -5.29 -8.79 4.00
C LEU A 157 -6.78 -8.56 3.82
N TYR A 158 -7.37 -8.96 2.70
CA TYR A 158 -8.83 -8.86 2.50
C TYR A 158 -9.59 -9.69 3.53
N ARG A 159 -9.18 -10.94 3.77
CA ARG A 159 -9.80 -11.80 4.80
C ARG A 159 -9.68 -11.16 6.18
N TRP A 160 -8.48 -10.69 6.52
CA TRP A 160 -8.21 -10.07 7.82
C TRP A 160 -8.96 -8.75 8.03
N VAL A 161 -9.00 -7.87 7.03
CA VAL A 161 -9.55 -6.53 7.17
C VAL A 161 -11.02 -6.45 6.88
N VAL A 162 -11.53 -7.17 5.89
CA VAL A 162 -12.92 -7.02 5.45
C VAL A 162 -13.79 -8.13 6.01
N GLN A 163 -13.33 -9.38 6.02
CA GLN A 163 -14.18 -10.51 6.41
C GLN A 163 -14.20 -10.76 7.93
N ASN A 164 -13.15 -10.38 8.66
CA ASN A 164 -13.13 -10.49 10.12
C ASN A 164 -13.56 -9.17 10.78
N GLU A 165 -14.68 -9.13 11.49
CA GLU A 165 -15.11 -7.93 12.21
C GLU A 165 -14.50 -7.80 13.62
N VAL A 166 -14.08 -8.92 14.21
CA VAL A 166 -13.50 -9.01 15.55
C VAL A 166 -11.99 -9.28 15.46
N LEU A 167 -11.19 -8.57 16.26
CA LEU A 167 -9.79 -8.91 16.51
C LEU A 167 -9.78 -9.89 17.68
N GLU A 168 -9.80 -11.19 17.40
CA GLU A 168 -9.59 -12.19 18.44
C GLU A 168 -8.11 -12.24 18.80
N ILE A 169 -7.73 -11.53 19.86
CA ILE A 169 -6.43 -11.69 20.49
C ILE A 169 -6.61 -12.74 21.58
N SER A 170 -6.49 -14.03 21.25
CA SER A 170 -6.47 -15.08 22.27
C SER A 170 -5.09 -15.11 22.94
N PHE A 171 -4.91 -14.27 23.97
CA PHE A 171 -3.81 -14.47 24.90
C PHE A 171 -4.09 -15.79 25.65
N PHE A 172 -3.26 -16.80 25.42
CA PHE A 172 -3.28 -18.05 26.16
C PHE A 172 -3.32 -17.78 27.67
N ARG A 173 -4.49 -17.99 28.29
CA ARG A 173 -4.58 -18.19 29.74
C ARG A 173 -4.68 -19.69 29.97
N LYS A 174 -3.54 -20.37 29.96
CA LYS A 174 -3.42 -21.73 30.49
C LYS A 174 -3.43 -21.62 32.02
N GLY A 175 -4.59 -21.29 32.58
CA GLY A 175 -4.83 -21.37 34.01
C GLY A 175 -5.01 -22.84 34.36
N TYR A 176 -3.99 -23.45 34.97
CA TYR A 176 -4.11 -24.76 35.59
C TYR A 176 -5.22 -24.73 36.63
N THR A 177 -6.27 -25.51 36.41
CA THR A 177 -7.23 -25.88 37.46
C THR A 177 -6.54 -26.93 38.34
N ILE A 178 -6.12 -26.56 39.55
CA ILE A 178 -5.81 -27.54 40.59
C ILE A 178 -7.14 -27.82 41.30
N SER A 179 -7.67 -29.02 41.09
CA SER A 179 -8.74 -29.58 41.91
C SER A 179 -8.13 -30.14 43.20
N SER A 180 -8.61 -29.66 44.35
CA SER A 180 -8.49 -30.32 45.65
C SER A 180 -9.86 -30.44 46.27
#